data_AF-A0A327S8B0-F1
#
_entry.id   AF-A0A327S8B0-F1
#
_cell.length_a   1.000
_cell.length_b   1.000
_cell.length_c   1.000
_cell.angle_alpha   90.00
_cell.angle_beta   90.00
_cell.angle_gamma   90.00
#
_symmetry.space_group_name_H-M   'P 1'
#
loop_
_entity.id
_entity.type
_entity.pdbx_description
1 polymer ?
#
loop_
_entity_poly.entity_id
_entity_poly.type
_entity_poly.pdbx_seq_one_letter_code
_entity_poly.pdbx_strand_id
1 'polypeptide(L)'
;MISEILKQAVVWFLKLCTFILIYITPIHSILITVYLLLSFDLVSGITKALKVGEKITAAKLKLSIIKFMYYSLGIIAAFQIDTAMISPDSLLLTRIIAGYITMVEFKSLIENISVITGRDIWMAVKDKIIDIFNLKVMKKGE
;
A
#
# COMPACT_ATOMS: atom_id res chain seq x y z
N MET A 1 -4.36 24.28 38.78
CA MET A 1 -2.99 23.78 38.53
C MET A 1 -2.99 22.51 37.67
N ILE A 2 -3.63 21.41 38.10
CA ILE A 2 -3.72 20.16 37.31
C ILE A 2 -4.41 20.36 35.95
N SER A 3 -5.49 21.14 35.89
CA SER A 3 -6.19 21.47 34.65
C SER A 3 -5.31 22.21 33.62
N GLU A 4 -4.44 23.10 34.08
CA GLU A 4 -3.56 23.88 33.21
C GLU A 4 -2.40 23.03 32.67
N ILE A 5 -1.84 22.15 33.51
CA ILE A 5 -0.83 21.17 33.07
C ILE A 5 -1.43 20.23 32.01
N LEU A 6 -2.65 19.75 32.21
CA LEU A 6 -3.32 18.88 31.26
C LEU A 6 -3.58 19.59 29.92
N LYS A 7 -4.08 20.83 29.94
CA LYS A 7 -4.26 21.64 28.73
C LYS A 7 -2.95 21.81 27.97
N GLN A 8 -1.87 22.13 28.68
CA GLN A 8 -0.56 22.31 28.07
C GLN A 8 -0.04 21.01 27.44
N ALA A 9 -0.22 19.88 28.11
CA ALA A 9 0.15 18.56 27.58
C ALA A 9 -0.62 18.22 26.30
N VAL A 10 -1.93 18.49 26.25
CA VAL A 10 -2.75 18.31 25.04
C VAL A 10 -2.25 19.19 23.90
N VAL A 11 -1.94 20.46 24.16
CA VAL A 11 -1.41 21.38 23.14
C VAL A 11 -0.07 20.88 22.59
N TRP A 12 0.83 20.39 23.45
CA TRP A 12 2.11 19.81 23.01
C TRP A 12 1.92 18.56 22.16
N PHE A 13 1.00 17.68 22.57
CA PHE A 13 0.66 16.49 21.80
C PHE A 13 0.10 16.84 20.41
N LEU A 14 -0.84 17.79 20.35
CA LEU A 14 -1.40 18.25 19.07
C LEU A 14 -0.31 18.85 18.16
N LYS A 15 0.59 19.67 18.71
CA LYS A 15 1.73 20.21 17.95
C LYS A 15 2.62 19.13 17.37
N LEU A 16 2.90 18.08 18.16
CA LEU A 16 3.68 16.94 17.70
C LEU A 16 2.97 16.19 16.56
N CYS A 17 1.67 15.92 16.70
CA CYS A 17 0.87 15.30 15.63
C CYS A 17 0.87 16.15 14.35
N THR A 18 0.66 17.45 14.46
CA THR A 18 0.69 18.36 13.30
C THR A 18 2.07 18.38 12.64
N PHE A 19 3.15 18.40 13.42
CA PHE A 19 4.51 18.34 12.88
C PHE A 19 4.74 17.06 12.08
N ILE A 20 4.33 15.90 12.61
CA ILE A 20 4.45 14.62 11.91
C ILE A 20 3.63 14.64 10.61
N LEU A 21 2.39 15.15 10.63
CA LEU A 21 1.54 15.25 9.45
C LEU A 21 2.15 16.15 8.37
N ILE A 22 2.70 17.30 8.75
CA ILE A 22 3.41 18.20 7.82
C ILE A 22 4.64 17.49 7.25
N TYR A 23 5.41 16.80 8.09
CA TYR A 23 6.62 16.10 7.67
C TYR A 23 6.36 15.02 6.60
N ILE A 24 5.28 14.24 6.76
CA ILE A 24 4.91 13.19 5.80
C ILE A 24 4.11 13.71 4.59
N THR A 25 3.80 15.01 4.53
CA THR A 25 3.04 15.61 3.43
C THR A 25 3.64 15.32 2.05
N PRO A 26 4.97 15.33 1.82
CA PRO A 26 5.54 15.01 0.50
C PRO A 26 5.18 13.62 -0.02
N ILE A 27 4.86 12.67 0.87
CA ILE A 27 4.56 11.27 0.53
C ILE A 27 3.08 10.90 0.76
N HIS A 28 2.20 11.88 1.06
CA HIS A 28 0.81 11.60 1.41
C HIS A 28 0.07 10.84 0.31
N SER A 29 0.27 11.21 -0.95
CA SER A 29 -0.37 10.56 -2.11
C SER A 29 0.06 9.10 -2.28
N ILE A 30 1.33 8.80 -1.97
CA ILE A 30 1.88 7.43 -1.99
C ILE A 30 1.21 6.59 -0.90
N LEU A 31 1.14 7.10 0.34
CA LEU A 31 0.49 6.41 1.45
C LEU A 31 -1.01 6.18 1.20
N ILE A 32 -1.72 7.19 0.69
CA ILE A 32 -3.15 7.05 0.32
C ILE A 32 -3.34 5.96 -0.72
N THR A 33 -2.47 5.91 -1.73
CA THR A 33 -2.54 4.88 -2.78
C THR A 33 -2.41 3.47 -2.19
N VAL A 34 -1.42 3.26 -1.31
CA VAL A 34 -1.19 1.98 -0.64
C VAL A 34 -2.37 1.62 0.27
N TYR A 35 -2.92 2.58 1.03
CA TYR A 35 -4.06 2.34 1.90
C TYR A 35 -5.35 2.00 1.15
N LEU A 36 -5.59 2.63 -0.01
CA LEU A 36 -6.72 2.28 -0.87
C LEU A 36 -6.59 0.83 -1.37
N LEU A 37 -5.41 0.45 -1.86
CA LEU A 37 -5.14 -0.92 -2.31
C LEU A 37 -5.30 -1.94 -1.18
N LEU A 38 -4.73 -1.69 0.00
CA LEU A 38 -4.90 -2.56 1.17
C LEU A 38 -6.36 -2.68 1.62
N SER A 39 -7.14 -1.59 1.50
CA SER A 39 -8.56 -1.61 1.84
C SER A 39 -9.35 -2.45 0.84
N PHE A 40 -9.07 -2.32 -0.46
CA PHE A 40 -9.67 -3.18 -1.49
C PHE A 40 -9.25 -4.64 -1.32
N ASP A 41 -7.98 -4.92 -1.00
CA ASP A 41 -7.48 -6.27 -0.70
C ASP A 41 -8.22 -6.87 0.50
N LEU A 42 -8.36 -6.12 1.60
CA LEU A 42 -9.09 -6.58 2.79
C LEU A 42 -10.56 -6.90 2.48
N VAL A 43 -11.27 -5.98 1.82
CA VAL A 43 -12.69 -6.16 1.46
C VAL A 43 -12.86 -7.35 0.50
N SER A 44 -12.00 -7.46 -0.51
CA SER A 44 -12.05 -8.57 -1.47
C SER A 44 -11.68 -9.92 -0.81
N GLY A 45 -10.70 -9.94 0.09
CA GLY A 45 -10.31 -11.13 0.84
C GLY A 45 -11.41 -11.65 1.76
N ILE A 46 -12.10 -10.75 2.46
CA ILE A 46 -13.29 -11.09 3.27
C ILE A 46 -14.40 -11.63 2.37
N THR A 47 -14.69 -10.94 1.26
CA THR A 47 -15.75 -11.35 0.32
C THR A 47 -15.46 -12.72 -0.30
N LYS A 48 -14.20 -12.98 -0.66
CA LYS A 48 -13.74 -14.29 -1.13
C LYS A 48 -13.96 -15.36 -0.08
N ALA A 49 -13.52 -15.12 1.17
CA ALA A 49 -13.67 -16.09 2.26
C ALA A 49 -15.14 -16.48 2.46
N LEU A 50 -16.05 -15.50 2.44
CA LEU A 50 -17.49 -15.74 2.52
C LEU A 50 -18.00 -16.56 1.32
N LYS A 51 -17.56 -16.24 0.10
CA LYS A 51 -17.96 -16.94 -1.13
C LYS A 51 -17.57 -18.42 -1.12
N VAL A 52 -16.37 -18.75 -0.62
CA VAL A 52 -15.84 -20.12 -0.61
C VAL A 52 -16.12 -20.89 0.69
N GLY A 53 -16.82 -20.27 1.65
CA GLY A 53 -17.14 -20.90 2.94
C GLY A 53 -15.95 -21.01 3.91
N GLU A 54 -14.88 -20.23 3.70
CA GLU A 54 -13.72 -20.23 4.57
C GLU A 54 -13.98 -19.42 5.86
N LYS A 55 -13.53 -19.95 7.01
CA LYS A 55 -13.66 -19.24 8.29
C LYS A 55 -12.81 -17.97 8.30
N ILE A 56 -13.46 -16.84 8.57
CA ILE A 56 -12.80 -15.56 8.89
C ILE A 56 -12.33 -15.62 10.34
N THR A 57 -11.02 -15.48 10.55
CA THR A 57 -10.41 -15.52 11.89
C THR A 57 -9.72 -14.21 12.22
N ALA A 58 -9.69 -13.86 13.50
CA ALA A 58 -8.96 -12.68 13.99
C ALA A 58 -7.47 -12.73 13.62
N ALA A 59 -6.87 -13.93 13.56
CA ALA A 59 -5.50 -14.12 13.13
C ALA A 59 -5.25 -13.62 11.68
N LYS A 60 -6.18 -13.88 10.76
CA LYS A 60 -6.08 -13.40 9.37
C LYS A 60 -6.28 -11.90 9.26
N LEU A 61 -7.26 -11.34 9.96
CA LEU A 61 -7.49 -9.88 9.98
C LEU A 61 -6.30 -9.13 10.59
N LYS A 62 -5.66 -9.71 11.62
CA LYS A 62 -4.42 -9.16 12.21
C LYS A 62 -3.30 -9.05 11.16
N LEU A 63 -3.19 -9.98 10.23
CA LEU A 63 -2.18 -9.88 9.16
C LEU A 63 -2.42 -8.67 8.26
N SER A 64 -3.68 -8.35 7.95
CA SER A 64 -4.01 -7.13 7.20
C SER A 64 -3.61 -5.89 7.98
N ILE A 65 -3.89 -5.82 9.29
CA ILE A 65 -3.46 -4.69 10.14
C ILE A 65 -1.92 -4.58 10.16
N ILE A 66 -1.21 -5.71 10.24
CA ILE A 66 0.25 -5.74 10.17
C ILE A 66 0.73 -5.17 8.82
N LYS A 67 0.09 -5.51 7.68
CA LYS A 67 0.42 -4.89 6.39
C LYS A 67 0.28 -3.36 6.43
N PHE A 68 -0.84 -2.84 6.93
CA PHE A 68 -1.06 -1.40 7.07
C PHE A 68 0.05 -0.72 7.88
N MET A 69 0.50 -1.33 8.98
CA MET A 69 1.56 -0.76 9.82
C MET A 69 2.94 -0.86 9.17
N TYR A 70 3.35 -2.05 8.75
CA TYR A 70 4.72 -2.30 8.30
C TYR A 70 5.00 -1.72 6.90
N TYR A 71 4.01 -1.63 6.03
CA TYR A 71 4.18 -0.97 4.74
C TYR A 71 4.36 0.54 4.91
N SER A 72 3.60 1.16 5.80
CA SER A 72 3.78 2.58 6.13
C SER A 72 5.14 2.85 6.77
N LEU A 73 5.58 1.99 7.71
CA LEU A 73 6.93 2.09 8.28
C LEU A 73 8.02 1.97 7.21
N GLY A 74 7.90 1.01 6.28
CA GLY A 74 8.84 0.85 5.18
C GLY A 74 8.91 2.06 4.25
N ILE A 75 7.75 2.64 3.90
CA ILE A 75 7.67 3.82 3.03
C ILE A 75 8.24 5.06 3.73
N ILE A 76 7.92 5.26 5.02
CA ILE A 76 8.46 6.38 5.80
C ILE A 76 9.98 6.24 6.00
N ALA A 77 10.47 5.02 6.24
CA ALA A 77 11.90 4.77 6.33
C ALA A 77 12.62 5.03 5.00
N ALA A 78 12.04 4.62 3.88
CA ALA A 78 12.55 4.93 2.55
C ALA A 78 12.59 6.45 2.28
N PHE A 79 11.54 7.17 2.70
CA PHE A 79 11.47 8.64 2.61
C PHE A 79 12.55 9.32 3.47
N GLN A 80 12.80 8.82 4.67
CA GLN A 80 13.89 9.32 5.51
C GLN A 80 15.25 9.13 4.84
N ILE A 81 15.48 7.98 4.20
CA ILE A 81 16.72 7.72 3.48
C ILE A 81 16.85 8.64 2.26
N ASP A 82 15.77 8.80 1.48
CA ASP A 82 15.76 9.71 0.33
C ASP A 82 16.17 11.14 0.75
N THR A 83 15.46 11.70 1.73
CA THR A 83 15.64 13.09 2.16
C THR A 83 16.95 13.35 2.90
N ALA A 84 17.44 12.38 3.70
CA ALA A 84 18.63 12.55 4.51
C ALA A 84 19.94 12.12 3.83
N MET A 85 19.88 11.17 2.89
CA MET A 85 21.08 10.54 2.30
C MET A 85 21.21 10.75 0.79
N ILE A 86 20.11 10.99 0.06
CA ILE A 86 20.14 11.15 -1.41
C ILE A 86 20.05 12.63 -1.77
N SER A 87 18.90 13.25 -1.52
CA SER A 87 18.71 14.69 -1.64
C SER A 87 17.39 15.10 -0.95
N PRO A 88 17.28 16.34 -0.44
CA PRO A 88 16.09 16.79 0.29
C PRO A 88 14.76 16.61 -0.46
N ASP A 89 14.80 16.69 -1.78
CA ASP A 89 13.63 16.56 -2.66
C ASP A 89 13.51 15.18 -3.35
N SER A 90 14.40 14.23 -3.02
CA SER A 90 14.33 12.87 -3.59
C SER A 90 13.10 12.12 -3.09
N LEU A 91 12.52 11.32 -3.98
CA LEU A 91 11.51 10.29 -3.67
C LEU A 91 11.83 8.97 -4.38
N LEU A 92 13.08 8.77 -4.80
CA LEU A 92 13.48 7.64 -5.62
C LEU A 92 13.24 6.32 -4.89
N LEU A 93 13.84 6.15 -3.70
CA LEU A 93 13.72 4.91 -2.93
C LEU A 93 12.28 4.70 -2.45
N THR A 94 11.63 5.78 -2.01
CA THR A 94 10.23 5.80 -1.57
C THR A 94 9.31 5.23 -2.67
N ARG A 95 9.47 5.69 -3.91
CA ARG A 95 8.67 5.22 -5.05
C ARG A 95 8.98 3.77 -5.44
N ILE A 96 10.23 3.33 -5.34
CA ILE A 96 10.61 1.93 -5.60
C ILE A 96 9.93 1.01 -4.58
N ILE A 97 10.06 1.31 -3.29
CA ILE A 97 9.48 0.51 -2.21
C ILE A 97 7.95 0.51 -2.29
N ALA A 98 7.33 1.68 -2.43
CA ALA A 98 5.88 1.77 -2.58
C ALA A 98 5.40 1.07 -3.85
N GLY A 99 6.11 1.20 -4.97
CA GLY A 99 5.82 0.51 -6.21
C GLY A 99 5.80 -1.01 -6.04
N TYR A 100 6.83 -1.57 -5.39
CA TYR A 100 6.86 -2.99 -5.06
C TYR A 100 5.67 -3.42 -4.21
N ILE A 101 5.38 -2.69 -3.11
CA ILE A 101 4.25 -2.97 -2.23
C ILE A 101 2.93 -2.95 -2.99
N THR A 102 2.68 -1.89 -3.78
CA THR A 102 1.44 -1.76 -4.57
C THR A 102 1.28 -2.90 -5.58
N MET A 103 2.35 -3.40 -6.19
CA MET A 103 2.29 -4.54 -7.11
C MET A 103 1.92 -5.85 -6.39
N VAL A 104 2.48 -6.08 -5.21
CA VAL A 104 2.14 -7.25 -4.39
C VAL A 104 0.66 -7.23 -3.98
N GLU A 105 0.18 -6.09 -3.50
CA GLU A 105 -1.22 -5.94 -3.06
C GLU A 105 -2.20 -5.96 -4.24
N PHE A 106 -1.82 -5.37 -5.38
CA PHE A 106 -2.64 -5.44 -6.59
C PHE A 106 -2.78 -6.89 -7.09
N LYS A 107 -1.70 -7.68 -7.06
CA LYS A 107 -1.77 -9.11 -7.40
C LYS A 107 -2.74 -9.86 -6.48
N SER A 108 -2.61 -9.67 -5.17
CA SER A 108 -3.51 -10.28 -4.16
C SER A 108 -4.98 -9.93 -4.43
N LEU A 109 -5.25 -8.66 -4.74
CA LEU A 109 -6.58 -8.19 -5.10
C LEU A 109 -7.13 -8.90 -6.35
N ILE A 110 -6.34 -9.01 -7.42
CA ILE A 110 -6.76 -9.69 -8.65
C ILE A 110 -7.04 -11.18 -8.42
N GLU A 111 -6.24 -11.87 -7.59
CA GLU A 111 -6.50 -13.25 -7.19
C GLU A 111 -7.85 -13.37 -6.45
N ASN A 112 -8.15 -12.44 -5.55
CA ASN A 112 -9.44 -12.43 -4.84
C ASN A 112 -10.61 -12.19 -5.78
N ILE A 113 -10.51 -11.21 -6.69
CA ILE A 113 -11.57 -10.93 -7.69
C ILE A 113 -11.77 -12.14 -8.61
N SER A 114 -10.69 -12.83 -9.00
CA SER A 114 -10.77 -14.00 -9.87
C SER A 114 -11.61 -15.11 -9.24
N VAL A 115 -11.41 -15.38 -7.95
CA VAL A 115 -12.20 -16.36 -7.20
C VAL A 115 -13.65 -15.91 -7.04
N ILE A 116 -13.90 -14.62 -6.74
CA ILE A 116 -15.26 -14.09 -6.55
C ILE A 116 -16.09 -14.15 -7.84
N THR A 117 -15.46 -13.81 -8.98
CA THR A 117 -16.10 -13.72 -10.30
C THR A 117 -16.10 -15.04 -11.07
N GLY A 118 -15.30 -16.03 -10.65
CA GLY A 118 -15.12 -17.29 -11.37
C GLY A 118 -14.37 -17.15 -12.70
N ARG A 119 -13.64 -16.04 -12.91
CA ARG A 119 -12.83 -15.78 -14.09
C ARG A 119 -11.38 -15.66 -13.69
N ASP A 120 -10.47 -16.32 -14.41
CA ASP A 120 -9.04 -16.15 -14.13
C ASP A 120 -8.52 -14.84 -14.75
N ILE A 121 -8.70 -13.75 -14.01
CA ILE A 121 -8.29 -12.41 -14.42
C ILE A 121 -6.76 -12.31 -14.44
N TRP A 122 -6.08 -13.02 -13.54
CA TRP A 122 -4.61 -13.02 -13.50
C TRP A 122 -4.00 -13.61 -14.76
N MET A 123 -4.50 -14.77 -15.23
CA MET A 123 -4.09 -15.33 -16.51
C MET A 123 -4.39 -14.37 -17.66
N ALA A 124 -5.59 -13.79 -17.72
CA ALA A 124 -5.96 -12.85 -18.78
C ALA A 124 -5.04 -11.61 -18.83
N VAL A 125 -4.59 -11.10 -17.67
CA VAL A 125 -3.63 -10.00 -17.60
C VAL A 125 -2.25 -10.46 -18.07
N LYS A 126 -1.79 -11.63 -17.62
CA LYS A 126 -0.49 -12.20 -18.00
C LYS A 126 -0.39 -12.42 -19.51
N ASP A 127 -1.43 -12.99 -20.11
CA ASP A 127 -1.48 -13.28 -21.54
C ASP A 127 -1.41 -11.98 -22.34
N LYS A 128 -2.20 -10.97 -21.97
CA LYS A 128 -2.15 -9.63 -22.60
C LYS A 128 -0.78 -8.97 -22.49
N ILE A 129 -0.09 -9.11 -21.36
CA ILE A 129 1.26 -8.55 -21.19
C ILE A 129 2.24 -9.26 -22.14
N ILE A 130 2.19 -10.59 -22.22
CA ILE A 130 3.05 -11.39 -23.12
C ILE A 130 2.80 -10.98 -24.58
N ASP A 131 1.53 -10.82 -24.98
CA ASP A 131 1.17 -10.39 -26.34
C ASP A 131 1.77 -9.01 -26.68
N ILE A 132 1.69 -8.05 -25.76
CA ILE A 132 2.28 -6.72 -25.95
C ILE A 132 3.80 -6.80 -26.15
N PHE A 133 4.49 -7.64 -25.37
CA PHE A 133 5.93 -7.84 -25.52
C PHE A 133 6.27 -8.51 -26.86
N ASN A 134 5.54 -9.54 -27.26
CA ASN A 134 5.74 -10.24 -28.53
C ASN A 134 5.53 -9.32 -29.73
N LEU A 135 4.50 -8.46 -29.71
CA LEU A 135 4.26 -7.45 -30.75
C LEU A 135 5.41 -6.45 -30.87
N LYS A 136 6.02 -6.07 -29.75
CA LYS A 136 7.14 -5.11 -29.73
C LYS A 136 8.44 -5.73 -30.25
N VAL A 137 8.63 -7.04 -30.06
CA VAL A 137 9.77 -7.79 -30.60
C VAL A 137 9.67 -7.92 -32.12
N MET A 138 8.49 -8.25 -32.67
CA MET A 138 8.31 -8.37 -34.13
C MET A 138 8.51 -7.03 -34.87
N LYS A 139 8.05 -5.90 -34.30
CA LYS A 139 8.26 -4.57 -34.88
C LYS A 139 9.71 -4.06 -34.85
N LYS A 140 10.60 -4.71 -34.10
CA LYS A 140 12.01 -4.30 -33.97
C LYS A 140 12.95 -5.12 -34.87
N GLY A 141 12.41 -6.12 -35.56
CA GLY A 141 13.12 -6.98 -36.51
C GLY A 141 12.83 -6.68 -37.98
N GLU A 142 12.04 -5.63 -38.27
CA GLU A 142 11.85 -5.00 -39.59
C GLU A 142 12.62 -3.68 -39.65
#